data_AF-A0A3D9HVQ6-F1
#
_entry.id   AF-A0A3D9HVQ6-F1
#
_cell.length_a   1.000
_cell.length_b   1.000
_cell.length_c   1.000
_cell.angle_alpha   90.00
_cell.angle_beta   90.00
_cell.angle_gamma   90.00
#
_symmetry.space_group_name_H-M   'P 1'
#
loop_
_entity.id
_entity.type
_entity.pdbx_description
1 polymer ?
#
loop_
_entity_poly.entity_id
_entity_poly.type
_entity_poly.pdbx_seq_one_letter_code
_entity_poly.pdbx_strand_id
1 'polypeptide(L)'
;MNSSHKKHFRQAVLCGAALAIFIGFGSPAITFADVPNWSPKASERLVKLPGNYLKKAIDRDFAGSELAGAINDIGSQVNLKKQSIKDLEEAAEMADGDVRIELRHQHLAEKQEFIKLMGERQDLQRKQVQTRITLYKRLLNKLQRENRGTDPETQQLVQQQEEARQRFETVADQLDLELFGEPGVKQSKYSVEYAKNYAAIQQLSAAINSHPMNQQPEMNGEPISKQDYLRQLIQTAESEKALLDQQDSILGYMAKLVALDALALAEDVQDEQLGFDPDDEEQEDPLAVANNVDLFLN
;
A
#
# COMPACT_ATOMS: atom_id res chain seq x y z
N MET A 1 13.34 -30.18 -92.34
CA MET A 1 12.67 -31.31 -93.03
C MET A 1 11.94 -32.12 -91.98
N ASN A 2 10.63 -32.30 -92.16
CA ASN A 2 9.70 -33.25 -91.52
C ASN A 2 9.61 -33.30 -89.97
N SER A 3 8.50 -32.86 -89.38
CA SER A 3 7.19 -33.57 -89.29
C SER A 3 7.22 -34.65 -88.19
N SER A 4 6.59 -34.37 -87.04
CA SER A 4 5.29 -34.94 -86.64
C SER A 4 5.41 -36.35 -86.05
N HIS A 5 5.02 -36.54 -84.78
CA HIS A 5 3.73 -37.16 -84.48
C HIS A 5 3.44 -37.22 -82.97
N LYS A 6 2.24 -36.73 -82.67
CA LYS A 6 1.50 -36.76 -81.41
C LYS A 6 1.32 -38.18 -80.87
N LYS A 7 1.25 -38.35 -79.55
CA LYS A 7 0.11 -39.01 -78.89
C LYS A 7 -0.19 -38.35 -77.54
N HIS A 8 -1.46 -37.98 -77.41
CA HIS A 8 -2.09 -37.40 -76.23
C HIS A 8 -2.53 -38.52 -75.27
N PHE A 9 -2.33 -38.32 -73.97
CA PHE A 9 -3.28 -38.79 -72.96
C PHE A 9 -3.68 -37.58 -72.11
N ARG A 10 -4.94 -37.17 -72.29
CA ARG A 10 -5.74 -36.22 -71.50
C ARG A 10 -6.08 -36.92 -70.17
N GLN A 11 -6.32 -36.31 -69.01
CA GLN A 11 -6.83 -35.00 -68.58
C GLN A 11 -6.58 -34.94 -67.04
N ALA A 12 -6.17 -33.81 -66.46
CA ALA A 12 -7.00 -32.89 -65.64
C ALA A 12 -7.31 -33.45 -64.22
N VAL A 13 -7.28 -32.76 -63.07
CA VAL A 13 -7.45 -31.36 -62.65
C VAL A 13 -6.84 -31.27 -61.22
N LEU A 14 -6.22 -30.15 -60.83
CA LEU A 14 -6.57 -29.41 -59.60
C LEU A 14 -5.69 -28.17 -59.37
N CYS A 15 -6.38 -27.06 -59.17
CA CYS A 15 -5.90 -25.72 -58.85
C CYS A 15 -5.11 -25.68 -57.54
N GLY A 16 -4.11 -24.80 -57.47
CA GLY A 16 -3.46 -24.41 -56.21
C GLY A 16 -2.77 -23.06 -56.36
N ALA A 17 -3.51 -21.98 -56.11
CA ALA A 17 -2.98 -20.63 -55.96
C ALA A 17 -2.10 -20.58 -54.70
N ALA A 18 -0.79 -20.36 -54.86
CA ALA A 18 0.11 -20.12 -53.74
C ALA A 18 -0.02 -18.65 -53.30
N LEU A 19 -0.94 -18.42 -52.36
CA LEU A 19 -1.10 -17.17 -51.63
C LEU A 19 -0.05 -17.14 -50.53
N ALA A 20 0.98 -16.31 -50.69
CA ALA A 20 2.03 -16.12 -49.70
C ALA A 20 1.44 -15.39 -48.48
N ILE A 21 1.10 -16.15 -47.44
CA ILE A 21 0.72 -15.64 -46.13
C ILE A 21 2.00 -15.18 -45.44
N PHE A 22 2.24 -13.87 -45.45
CA PHE A 22 3.15 -13.23 -44.49
C PHE A 22 2.49 -13.34 -43.10
N ILE A 23 2.90 -14.34 -42.32
CA ILE A 23 2.62 -14.37 -40.89
C ILE A 23 3.47 -13.26 -40.27
N GLY A 24 2.84 -12.10 -40.07
CA GLY A 24 3.37 -11.07 -39.21
C GLY A 24 3.49 -11.63 -37.81
N PHE A 25 4.72 -11.91 -37.37
CA PHE A 25 5.04 -12.05 -35.96
C PHE A 25 4.73 -10.71 -35.29
N GLY A 26 3.49 -10.56 -34.80
CA GLY A 26 3.14 -9.52 -33.86
C GLY A 26 4.03 -9.72 -32.64
N SER A 27 5.00 -8.83 -32.45
CA SER A 27 5.76 -8.79 -31.21
C SER A 27 4.74 -8.64 -30.06
N PRO A 28 4.77 -9.48 -29.03
CA PRO A 28 3.93 -9.25 -27.87
C PRO A 28 4.29 -7.86 -27.33
N ALA A 29 3.32 -6.96 -27.27
CA ALA A 29 3.49 -5.72 -26.56
C ALA A 29 3.87 -6.09 -25.12
N ILE A 30 5.06 -5.67 -24.70
CA ILE A 30 5.44 -5.71 -23.29
C ILE A 30 4.52 -4.70 -22.61
N THR A 31 3.40 -5.16 -22.07
CA THR A 31 2.65 -4.40 -21.08
C THR A 31 3.53 -4.37 -19.84
N PHE A 32 4.16 -3.23 -19.57
CA PHE A 32 4.67 -2.98 -18.23
C PHE A 32 3.47 -3.08 -17.31
N ALA A 33 3.42 -4.12 -16.47
CA ALA A 33 2.41 -4.21 -15.42
C ALA A 33 2.50 -2.91 -14.62
N ASP A 34 1.38 -2.19 -14.55
CA ASP A 34 1.34 -0.92 -13.85
C ASP A 34 1.70 -1.18 -12.39
N VAL A 35 2.72 -0.49 -11.86
CA VAL A 35 3.20 -0.74 -10.50
C VAL A 35 2.12 -0.22 -9.54
N PRO A 36 1.48 -1.06 -8.71
CA PRO A 36 0.37 -0.64 -7.86
C PRO A 36 0.71 0.62 -7.09
N ASN A 37 -0.10 1.67 -7.24
CA ASN A 37 0.26 3.00 -6.75
C ASN A 37 -0.85 3.63 -5.90
N TRP A 38 -0.43 4.49 -4.98
CA TRP A 38 -1.30 5.37 -4.25
C TRP A 38 -0.70 6.78 -4.28
N SER A 39 -1.43 7.72 -4.87
CA SER A 39 -0.98 9.10 -5.05
C SER A 39 -2.00 10.08 -4.46
N PRO A 40 -2.07 10.20 -3.12
CA PRO A 40 -3.04 11.07 -2.47
C PRO A 40 -2.75 12.54 -2.81
N LYS A 41 -3.81 13.28 -3.17
CA LYS A 41 -3.71 14.72 -3.43
C LYS A 41 -3.81 15.50 -2.13
N ALA A 42 -2.78 16.30 -1.81
CA ALA A 42 -2.82 17.29 -0.73
C ALA A 42 -3.73 18.47 -1.12
N SER A 43 -5.03 18.23 -1.22
CA SER A 43 -6.03 19.21 -1.66
C SER A 43 -6.31 20.24 -0.57
N GLU A 44 -6.75 21.44 -0.99
CA GLU A 44 -7.27 22.50 -0.11
C GLU A 44 -8.38 21.99 0.83
N ARG A 45 -9.15 21.00 0.35
CA ARG A 45 -10.17 20.33 1.15
C ARG A 45 -9.56 19.64 2.38
N LEU A 46 -8.43 18.95 2.26
CA LEU A 46 -7.75 18.31 3.41
C LEU A 46 -7.16 19.34 4.39
N VAL A 47 -6.68 20.47 3.88
CA VAL A 47 -6.17 21.57 4.71
C VAL A 47 -7.29 22.21 5.52
N LYS A 48 -8.51 22.27 4.98
CA LYS A 48 -9.68 22.85 5.65
C LYS A 48 -10.45 21.89 6.57
N LEU A 49 -10.20 20.59 6.51
CA LEU A 49 -10.86 19.63 7.40
C LEU A 49 -10.44 19.84 8.87
N PRO A 50 -11.36 19.66 9.84
CA PRO A 50 -11.00 19.60 11.26
C PRO A 50 -9.98 18.48 11.50
N GLY A 51 -9.08 18.66 12.46
CA GLY A 51 -7.94 17.75 12.69
C GLY A 51 -8.37 16.28 12.82
N ASN A 52 -9.46 16.03 13.53
CA ASN A 52 -10.02 14.68 13.78
C ASN A 52 -10.45 13.93 12.50
N TYR A 53 -10.74 14.63 11.41
CA TYR A 53 -11.17 14.03 10.15
C TYR A 53 -10.04 13.78 9.17
N LEU A 54 -8.88 14.39 9.41
CA LEU A 54 -7.77 14.35 8.46
C LEU A 54 -7.27 12.91 8.25
N LYS A 55 -6.96 12.21 9.34
CA LYS A 55 -6.50 10.82 9.31
C LYS A 55 -7.55 9.92 8.64
N LYS A 56 -8.81 10.02 9.08
CA LYS A 56 -9.90 9.18 8.55
C LYS A 56 -10.16 9.39 7.06
N ALA A 57 -10.05 10.62 6.57
CA ALA A 57 -10.19 10.92 5.15
C ALA A 57 -9.06 10.28 4.33
N ILE A 58 -7.82 10.36 4.82
CA ILE A 58 -6.63 9.79 4.18
C ILE A 58 -6.66 8.26 4.20
N ASP A 59 -7.06 7.65 5.32
CA ASP A 59 -7.18 6.19 5.44
C ASP A 59 -8.23 5.64 4.48
N ARG A 60 -9.35 6.35 4.30
CA ARG A 60 -10.39 5.98 3.33
C ARG A 60 -9.94 6.15 1.88
N ASP A 61 -9.19 7.21 1.58
CA ASP A 61 -8.60 7.41 0.26
C ASP A 61 -7.63 6.27 -0.09
N PHE A 62 -6.77 5.90 0.86
CA PHE A 62 -5.90 4.74 0.72
C PHE A 62 -6.69 3.45 0.50
N ALA A 63 -7.74 3.19 1.28
CA ALA A 63 -8.52 1.96 1.18
C ALA A 63 -9.13 1.73 -0.22
N GLY A 64 -9.39 2.80 -0.99
CA GLY A 64 -9.87 2.73 -2.36
C GLY A 64 -8.77 2.70 -3.43
N SER A 65 -7.49 2.64 -3.05
CA SER A 65 -6.36 2.68 -3.98
C SER A 65 -5.96 1.31 -4.51
N GLU A 66 -5.32 1.29 -5.69
CA GLU A 66 -4.73 0.07 -6.27
C GLU A 66 -3.66 -0.54 -5.37
N LEU A 67 -2.88 0.31 -4.68
CA LEU A 67 -1.90 -0.15 -3.69
C LEU A 67 -2.55 -0.94 -2.55
N ALA A 68 -3.70 -0.48 -2.05
CA ALA A 68 -4.45 -1.20 -1.03
C ALA A 68 -5.00 -2.53 -1.55
N GLY A 69 -5.50 -2.54 -2.80
CA GLY A 69 -5.89 -3.77 -3.50
C GLY A 69 -4.75 -4.78 -3.55
N ALA A 70 -3.59 -4.37 -4.06
CA ALA A 70 -2.41 -5.24 -4.17
C ALA A 70 -1.94 -5.79 -2.81
N ILE A 71 -1.94 -4.97 -1.74
CA ILE A 71 -1.59 -5.44 -0.39
C ILE A 71 -2.58 -6.51 0.10
N ASN A 72 -3.87 -6.35 -0.19
CA ASN A 72 -4.91 -7.31 0.20
C ASN A 72 -4.85 -8.59 -0.63
N ASP A 73 -4.56 -8.48 -1.92
CA ASP A 73 -4.42 -9.62 -2.83
C ASP A 73 -3.23 -10.51 -2.41
N ILE A 74 -2.06 -9.92 -2.17
CA ILE A 74 -0.91 -10.65 -1.64
C ILE A 74 -1.24 -11.21 -0.25
N GLY A 75 -1.94 -10.45 0.60
CA GLY A 75 -2.39 -10.95 1.91
C GLY A 75 -3.27 -12.20 1.82
N SER A 76 -4.12 -12.27 0.79
CA SER A 76 -4.96 -13.44 0.52
C SER A 76 -4.12 -14.63 0.04
N GLN A 77 -3.16 -14.40 -0.85
CA GLN A 77 -2.22 -15.43 -1.31
C GLN A 77 -1.37 -15.99 -0.16
N VAL A 78 -0.84 -15.13 0.72
CA VAL A 78 -0.09 -15.51 1.92
C VAL A 78 -0.92 -16.44 2.81
N ASN A 79 -2.21 -16.16 3.00
CA ASN A 79 -3.09 -17.02 3.80
C ASN A 79 -3.32 -18.39 3.16
N LEU A 80 -3.50 -18.45 1.83
CA LEU A 80 -3.62 -19.72 1.11
C LEU A 80 -2.33 -20.54 1.23
N LYS A 81 -1.17 -19.88 1.08
CA LYS A 81 0.15 -20.51 1.21
C LYS A 81 0.39 -21.04 2.62
N LYS A 82 -0.01 -20.29 3.65
CA LYS A 82 0.05 -20.75 5.03
C LYS A 82 -0.72 -22.06 5.24
N GLN A 83 -1.90 -22.20 4.64
CA GLN A 83 -2.67 -23.44 4.71
C GLN A 83 -1.97 -24.57 3.95
N SER A 84 -1.51 -24.31 2.72
CA SER A 84 -0.79 -25.30 1.91
C SER A 84 0.46 -25.83 2.61
N ILE A 85 1.21 -24.98 3.30
CA ILE A 85 2.40 -25.37 4.09
C ILE A 85 2.00 -26.35 5.18
N LYS A 86 0.94 -26.05 5.95
CA LYS A 86 0.44 -26.90 7.03
C LYS A 86 -0.05 -28.25 6.52
N ASP A 87 -0.79 -28.25 5.42
CA ASP A 87 -1.31 -29.48 4.82
C ASP A 87 -0.17 -30.39 4.31
N LEU A 88 0.89 -29.80 3.72
CA LEU A 88 2.07 -30.53 3.28
C LEU A 88 2.92 -31.06 4.44
N GLU A 89 3.03 -30.30 5.53
CA GLU A 89 3.68 -30.73 6.76
C GLU A 89 2.98 -31.96 7.35
N GLU A 90 1.66 -31.89 7.53
CA GLU A 90 0.86 -33.02 8.03
C GLU A 90 0.92 -34.24 7.11
N ALA A 91 0.88 -34.04 5.78
CA ALA A 91 1.02 -35.13 4.83
C ALA A 91 2.42 -35.78 4.87
N ALA A 92 3.48 -34.97 5.01
CA ALA A 92 4.84 -35.48 5.11
C ALA A 92 5.09 -36.25 6.42
N GLU A 93 4.39 -35.94 7.50
CA GLU A 93 4.46 -36.70 8.76
C GLU A 93 3.80 -38.08 8.66
N MET A 94 2.83 -38.26 7.77
CA MET A 94 2.10 -39.52 7.56
C MET A 94 2.67 -40.39 6.44
N ALA A 95 3.57 -39.85 5.63
CA ALA A 95 4.16 -40.54 4.49
C ALA A 95 5.53 -41.14 4.86
N ASP A 96 5.94 -42.19 4.13
CA ASP A 96 7.23 -42.84 4.27
C ASP A 96 7.97 -42.90 2.91
N GLY A 97 9.29 -43.10 2.96
CA GLY A 97 10.16 -43.24 1.79
C GLY A 97 10.10 -42.09 0.79
N ASP A 98 10.20 -42.40 -0.50
CA ASP A 98 10.21 -41.42 -1.60
C ASP A 98 9.07 -40.39 -1.55
N VAL A 99 7.86 -40.83 -1.14
CA VAL A 99 6.69 -39.94 -1.06
C VAL A 99 6.88 -38.88 0.02
N ARG A 100 7.47 -39.26 1.17
CA ARG A 100 7.81 -38.32 2.24
C ARG A 100 8.81 -37.28 1.75
N ILE A 101 9.83 -37.70 1.00
CA ILE A 101 10.86 -36.81 0.44
C ILE A 101 10.23 -35.81 -0.54
N GLU A 102 9.38 -36.27 -1.45
CA GLU A 102 8.69 -35.39 -2.39
C GLU A 102 7.82 -34.35 -1.67
N LEU A 103 7.06 -34.77 -0.65
CA LEU A 103 6.24 -33.86 0.17
C LEU A 103 7.11 -32.85 0.93
N ARG A 104 8.27 -33.26 1.46
CA ARG A 104 9.23 -32.34 2.10
C ARG A 104 9.81 -31.33 1.11
N HIS A 105 10.11 -31.73 -0.12
CA HIS A 105 10.52 -30.80 -1.18
C HIS A 105 9.43 -29.77 -1.51
N GLN A 106 8.18 -30.22 -1.68
CA GLN A 106 7.05 -29.34 -1.94
C GLN A 106 6.82 -28.38 -0.77
N HIS A 107 6.90 -28.88 0.47
CA HIS A 107 6.76 -28.09 1.69
C HIS A 107 7.81 -26.96 1.76
N LEU A 108 9.07 -27.26 1.42
CA LEU A 108 10.14 -26.26 1.36
C LEU A 108 9.91 -25.22 0.26
N ALA A 109 9.48 -25.65 -0.93
CA ALA A 109 9.16 -24.75 -2.03
C ALA A 109 8.02 -23.77 -1.65
N GLU A 110 6.99 -24.28 -0.98
CA GLU A 110 5.87 -23.47 -0.47
C GLU A 110 6.31 -22.48 0.63
N LYS A 111 7.21 -22.89 1.55
CA LYS A 111 7.81 -21.99 2.53
C LYS A 111 8.64 -20.87 1.88
N GLN A 112 9.39 -21.17 0.82
CA GLN A 112 10.16 -20.16 0.07
C GLN A 112 9.25 -19.14 -0.59
N GLU A 113 8.20 -19.59 -1.29
CA GLU A 113 7.25 -18.69 -1.94
C GLU A 113 6.46 -17.86 -0.91
N PHE A 114 6.11 -18.43 0.24
CA PHE A 114 5.50 -17.70 1.35
C PHE A 114 6.38 -16.53 1.83
N ILE A 115 7.68 -16.77 2.04
CA ILE A 115 8.62 -15.72 2.47
C ILE A 115 8.73 -14.63 1.41
N LYS A 116 8.79 -15.01 0.13
CA LYS A 116 8.82 -14.05 -0.99
C LYS A 116 7.57 -13.17 -1.01
N LEU A 117 6.38 -13.75 -0.94
CA LEU A 117 5.12 -13.00 -0.89
C LEU A 117 5.03 -12.08 0.34
N MET A 118 5.53 -12.53 1.49
CA MET A 118 5.61 -11.69 2.69
C MET A 118 6.53 -10.49 2.49
N GLY A 119 7.68 -10.68 1.85
CA GLY A 119 8.60 -9.59 1.50
C GLY A 119 7.96 -8.59 0.52
N GLU A 120 7.33 -9.08 -0.55
CA GLU A 120 6.61 -8.23 -1.52
C GLU A 120 5.51 -7.40 -0.84
N ARG A 121 4.77 -8.01 0.10
CA ARG A 121 3.75 -7.31 0.87
C ARG A 121 4.35 -6.21 1.75
N GLN A 122 5.47 -6.48 2.40
CA GLN A 122 6.18 -5.50 3.23
C GLN A 122 6.68 -4.32 2.41
N ASP A 123 7.18 -4.55 1.19
CA ASP A 123 7.60 -3.49 0.28
C ASP A 123 6.43 -2.57 -0.10
N LEU A 124 5.25 -3.14 -0.37
CA LEU A 124 4.05 -2.34 -0.64
C LEU A 124 3.57 -1.56 0.60
N GLN A 125 3.62 -2.16 1.79
CA GLN A 125 3.29 -1.48 3.05
C GLN A 125 4.27 -0.34 3.33
N ARG A 126 5.57 -0.55 3.09
CA ARG A 126 6.61 0.47 3.18
C ARG A 126 6.34 1.62 2.23
N LYS A 127 5.94 1.32 0.98
CA LYS A 127 5.52 2.34 -0.01
C LYS A 127 4.30 3.14 0.48
N GLN A 128 3.30 2.47 1.04
CA GLN A 128 2.13 3.13 1.65
C GLN A 128 2.56 4.08 2.77
N VAL A 129 3.31 3.60 3.76
CA VAL A 129 3.73 4.38 4.92
C VAL A 129 4.57 5.59 4.49
N GLN A 130 5.51 5.40 3.55
CA GLN A 130 6.34 6.46 3.02
C GLN A 130 5.52 7.53 2.28
N THR A 131 4.52 7.11 1.51
CA THR A 131 3.59 8.02 0.82
C THR A 131 2.78 8.83 1.82
N ARG A 132 2.29 8.19 2.88
CA ARG A 132 1.54 8.83 3.96
C ARG A 132 2.38 9.85 4.73
N ILE A 133 3.62 9.51 5.10
CA ILE A 133 4.58 10.45 5.72
C ILE A 133 4.77 11.67 4.82
N THR A 134 5.00 11.43 3.53
CA THR A 134 5.24 12.51 2.55
C THR A 134 4.01 13.42 2.43
N LEU A 135 2.80 12.84 2.41
CA LEU A 135 1.56 13.60 2.42
C LEU A 135 1.43 14.48 3.68
N TYR A 136 1.64 13.91 4.87
CA TYR A 136 1.57 14.66 6.12
C TYR A 136 2.59 15.80 6.18
N LYS A 137 3.83 15.57 5.74
CA LYS A 137 4.87 16.62 5.64
C LYS A 137 4.44 17.73 4.69
N ARG A 138 3.85 17.41 3.53
CA ARG A 138 3.31 18.42 2.59
C ARG A 138 2.16 19.22 3.22
N LEU A 139 1.25 18.57 3.94
CA LEU A 139 0.13 19.25 4.62
C LEU A 139 0.63 20.18 5.73
N LEU A 140 1.61 19.73 6.52
CA LEU A 140 2.23 20.56 7.56
C LEU A 140 2.89 21.81 6.96
N ASN A 141 3.64 21.64 5.86
CA ASN A 141 4.27 22.75 5.15
C ASN A 141 3.24 23.74 4.59
N LYS A 142 2.11 23.25 4.08
CA LYS A 142 1.02 24.12 3.60
C LYS A 142 0.40 24.93 4.74
N LEU A 143 0.08 24.29 5.87
CA LEU A 143 -0.45 24.98 7.05
C LEU A 143 0.53 26.03 7.61
N GLN A 144 1.82 25.73 7.61
CA GLN A 144 2.84 26.69 8.03
C GLN A 144 2.95 27.88 7.07
N ARG A 145 2.76 27.67 5.76
CA ARG A 145 2.72 28.75 4.77
C ARG A 145 1.48 29.62 4.90
N GLU A 146 0.31 29.02 5.10
CA GLU A 146 -0.94 29.77 5.36
C GLU A 146 -0.81 30.61 6.62
N ASN A 147 -0.31 30.04 7.73
CA ASN A 147 -0.10 30.79 8.97
C ASN A 147 0.96 31.91 8.85
N ARG A 148 1.91 31.81 7.91
CA ARG A 148 2.86 32.89 7.58
C ARG A 148 2.24 33.96 6.68
N GLY A 149 1.24 33.60 5.87
CA GLY A 149 0.47 34.54 5.04
C GLY A 149 -0.56 35.35 5.83
N THR A 150 -0.89 34.90 7.04
CA THR A 150 -1.61 35.70 8.06
C THR A 150 -0.69 36.71 8.76
N ASP A 151 0.13 37.41 7.95
CA ASP A 151 1.11 38.41 8.37
C ASP A 151 0.39 39.65 8.98
N PRO A 152 1.06 40.52 9.76
CA PRO A 152 0.44 41.69 10.41
C PRO A 152 -0.44 42.55 9.51
N GLU A 153 -0.18 42.61 8.20
CA GLU A 153 -1.04 43.28 7.22
C GLU A 153 -2.46 42.71 7.14
N THR A 154 -2.64 41.38 7.20
CA THR A 154 -3.98 40.77 7.20
C THR A 154 -4.71 41.01 8.52
N GLN A 155 -3.99 40.99 9.65
CA GLN A 155 -4.56 41.37 10.95
C GLN A 155 -4.95 42.85 10.97
N GLN A 156 -4.11 43.73 10.41
CA GLN A 156 -4.41 45.15 10.23
C GLN A 156 -5.58 45.36 9.27
N LEU A 157 -5.70 44.59 8.19
CA LEU A 157 -6.85 44.65 7.27
C LEU A 157 -8.14 44.23 7.96
N VAL A 158 -8.13 43.14 8.73
CA VAL A 158 -9.29 42.71 9.53
C VAL A 158 -9.66 43.80 10.53
N GLN A 159 -8.67 44.35 11.24
CA GLN A 159 -8.87 45.41 12.22
C GLN A 159 -9.39 46.71 11.58
N GLN A 160 -8.86 47.10 10.41
CA GLN A 160 -9.36 48.23 9.62
C GLN A 160 -10.77 47.99 9.07
N GLN A 161 -11.10 46.75 8.68
CA GLN A 161 -12.46 46.39 8.30
C GLN A 161 -13.41 46.46 9.49
N GLU A 162 -12.98 46.04 10.68
CA GLU A 162 -13.75 46.11 11.92
C GLU A 162 -13.95 47.56 12.38
N GLU A 163 -12.94 48.41 12.27
CA GLU A 163 -13.05 49.85 12.53
C GLU A 163 -13.94 50.55 11.51
N ALA A 164 -13.78 50.27 10.22
CA ALA A 164 -14.65 50.82 9.17
C ALA A 164 -16.11 50.41 9.39
N ARG A 165 -16.32 49.19 9.91
CA ARG A 165 -17.63 48.64 10.25
C ARG A 165 -18.25 49.32 11.48
N GLN A 166 -17.49 49.53 12.55
CA GLN A 166 -17.95 50.28 13.72
C GLN A 166 -18.32 51.73 13.34
N ARG A 167 -17.51 52.35 12.48
CA ARG A 167 -17.79 53.68 11.94
C ARG A 167 -19.06 53.69 11.11
N PHE A 168 -19.30 52.66 10.29
CA PHE A 168 -20.52 52.55 9.49
C PHE A 168 -21.77 52.35 10.35
N GLU A 169 -21.71 51.50 11.39
CA GLU A 169 -22.82 51.33 12.35
C GLU A 169 -23.12 52.64 13.08
N THR A 170 -22.08 53.34 13.55
CA THR A 170 -22.25 54.63 14.23
C THR A 170 -22.84 55.70 13.31
N VAL A 171 -22.39 55.77 12.06
CA VAL A 171 -22.90 56.73 11.06
C VAL A 171 -24.31 56.37 10.61
N ALA A 172 -24.64 55.08 10.50
CA ALA A 172 -26.00 54.63 10.22
C ALA A 172 -26.94 55.02 11.36
N ASP A 173 -26.55 54.78 12.61
CA ASP A 173 -27.34 55.15 13.79
C ASP A 173 -27.48 56.68 13.93
N GLN A 174 -26.43 57.45 13.64
CA GLN A 174 -26.48 58.93 13.67
C GLN A 174 -27.32 59.53 12.55
N LEU A 175 -27.22 59.02 11.32
CA LEU A 175 -28.07 59.46 10.21
C LEU A 175 -29.54 59.06 10.46
N ASP A 176 -29.80 57.90 11.05
CA ASP A 176 -31.15 57.48 11.45
C ASP A 176 -31.73 58.46 12.51
N LEU A 177 -30.89 58.93 13.44
CA LEU A 177 -31.28 59.92 14.47
C LEU A 177 -31.49 61.34 13.92
N GLU A 178 -30.66 61.79 12.97
CA GLU A 178 -30.74 63.14 12.39
C GLU A 178 -31.82 63.28 11.30
N LEU A 179 -32.05 62.25 10.48
CA LEU A 179 -33.10 62.26 9.45
C LEU A 179 -34.48 61.86 9.98
N PHE A 180 -34.55 61.11 11.09
CA PHE A 180 -35.81 60.54 11.61
C PHE A 180 -36.08 60.87 13.09
N GLY A 181 -35.64 62.04 13.55
CA GLY A 181 -36.12 62.64 14.80
C GLY A 181 -37.65 62.87 14.87
N GLU A 182 -38.42 62.53 13.82
CA GLU A 182 -39.86 62.33 13.90
C GLU A 182 -40.24 60.85 14.16
N PRO A 183 -41.14 60.57 15.13
CA PRO A 183 -41.54 59.22 15.45
C PRO A 183 -42.29 58.57 14.27
N GLY A 184 -41.67 57.59 13.62
CA GLY A 184 -42.38 56.64 12.75
C GLY A 184 -41.74 56.24 11.41
N VAL A 185 -40.52 56.69 11.07
CA VAL A 185 -39.92 56.31 9.78
C VAL A 185 -39.12 55.00 9.90
N LYS A 186 -39.37 54.10 8.95
CA LYS A 186 -38.87 52.73 8.93
C LYS A 186 -37.41 52.71 8.47
N GLN A 187 -36.56 52.00 9.22
CA GLN A 187 -35.18 51.68 8.85
C GLN A 187 -35.06 51.32 7.36
N SER A 188 -33.96 51.73 6.71
CA SER A 188 -33.76 51.42 5.29
C SER A 188 -33.81 49.90 5.09
N LYS A 189 -34.53 49.45 4.06
CA LYS A 189 -34.64 48.01 3.73
C LYS A 189 -33.27 47.33 3.66
N TYR A 190 -32.24 48.05 3.21
CA TYR A 190 -30.86 47.56 3.14
C TYR A 190 -30.24 47.32 4.53
N SER A 191 -30.37 48.28 5.46
CA SER A 191 -29.84 48.14 6.83
C SER A 191 -30.47 46.96 7.58
N VAL A 192 -31.79 46.77 7.44
CA VAL A 192 -32.53 45.67 8.06
C VAL A 192 -32.07 44.31 7.51
N GLU A 193 -31.96 44.17 6.19
CA GLU A 193 -31.52 42.92 5.56
C GLU A 193 -30.04 42.63 5.84
N TYR A 194 -29.19 43.65 5.90
CA TYR A 194 -27.78 43.51 6.29
C TYR A 194 -27.64 42.99 7.74
N ALA A 195 -28.37 43.59 8.69
CA ALA A 195 -28.37 43.16 10.09
C ALA A 195 -28.84 41.71 10.24
N LYS A 196 -29.91 41.32 9.52
CA LYS A 196 -30.37 39.92 9.47
C LYS A 196 -29.30 38.97 8.93
N ASN A 197 -28.67 39.32 7.80
CA ASN A 197 -27.62 38.49 7.19
C ASN A 197 -26.43 38.33 8.13
N TYR A 198 -26.03 39.40 8.82
CA TYR A 198 -24.94 39.33 9.77
C TYR A 198 -25.27 38.46 10.99
N ALA A 199 -26.47 38.63 11.57
CA ALA A 199 -26.93 37.79 12.66
C ALA A 199 -26.96 36.30 12.25
N ALA A 200 -27.40 36.01 11.02
CA ALA A 200 -27.36 34.66 10.45
C ALA A 200 -25.92 34.13 10.32
N ILE A 201 -24.96 34.94 9.83
CA ILE A 201 -23.54 34.57 9.77
C ILE A 201 -22.98 34.26 11.16
N GLN A 202 -23.29 35.09 12.16
CA GLN A 202 -22.84 34.87 13.54
C GLN A 202 -23.43 33.59 14.15
N GLN A 203 -24.73 33.35 13.94
CA GLN A 203 -25.38 32.11 14.37
C GLN A 203 -24.76 30.88 13.71
N LEU A 204 -24.48 30.95 12.41
CA LEU A 204 -23.81 29.87 11.68
C LEU A 204 -22.37 29.66 12.16
N SER A 205 -21.62 30.73 12.41
CA SER A 205 -20.25 30.64 12.96
C SER A 205 -20.24 29.98 14.34
N ALA A 206 -21.14 30.40 15.23
CA ALA A 206 -21.28 29.82 16.57
C ALA A 206 -21.72 28.34 16.51
N ALA A 207 -22.64 27.99 15.61
CA ALA A 207 -23.07 26.61 15.40
C ALA A 207 -21.94 25.74 14.83
N ILE A 208 -21.14 26.26 13.90
CA ILE A 208 -19.97 25.56 13.35
C ILE A 208 -18.92 25.34 14.43
N ASN A 209 -18.59 26.36 15.24
CA ASN A 209 -17.57 26.26 16.29
C ASN A 209 -17.98 25.32 17.43
N SER A 210 -19.27 25.23 17.75
CA SER A 210 -19.79 24.32 18.79
C SER A 210 -20.10 22.91 18.28
N HIS A 211 -20.04 22.66 16.97
CA HIS A 211 -20.38 21.36 16.41
C HIS A 211 -19.36 20.28 16.85
N PRO A 212 -19.80 19.10 17.33
CA PRO A 212 -18.90 17.99 17.68
C PRO A 212 -17.92 17.58 16.58
N MET A 213 -18.28 17.77 15.31
CA MET A 213 -17.43 17.41 14.17
C MET A 213 -16.39 18.49 13.84
N ASN A 214 -16.40 19.65 14.50
CA ASN A 214 -15.43 20.73 14.32
C ASN A 214 -14.49 20.91 15.53
N GLN A 215 -14.53 19.98 16.48
CA GLN A 215 -13.65 20.00 17.65
C GLN A 215 -12.18 19.81 17.25
N GLN A 216 -11.29 20.47 17.99
CA GLN A 216 -9.85 20.31 17.82
C GLN A 216 -9.43 18.88 18.15
N PRO A 217 -8.34 18.38 17.53
CA PRO A 217 -7.76 17.12 17.96
C PRO A 217 -7.31 17.21 19.41
N GLU A 218 -7.55 16.16 20.18
CA GLU A 218 -7.16 16.07 21.59
C GLU A 218 -6.05 15.02 21.77
N MET A 219 -5.12 15.30 22.68
CA MET A 219 -4.11 14.36 23.15
C MET A 219 -4.17 14.32 24.67
N ASN A 220 -4.33 13.14 25.26
CA ASN A 220 -4.45 12.97 26.72
C ASN A 220 -5.55 13.83 27.38
N GLY A 221 -6.61 14.15 26.63
CA GLY A 221 -7.70 15.01 27.09
C GLY A 221 -7.46 16.52 26.92
N GLU A 222 -6.34 16.94 26.34
CA GLU A 222 -6.04 18.34 26.04
C GLU A 222 -6.12 18.63 24.54
N PRO A 223 -6.71 19.76 24.11
CA PRO A 223 -6.75 20.14 22.71
C PRO A 223 -5.35 20.51 22.21
N ILE A 224 -4.95 19.90 21.09
CA ILE A 224 -3.69 20.16 20.41
C ILE A 224 -3.91 20.89 19.10
N SER A 225 -2.90 21.65 18.67
CA SER A 225 -2.96 22.32 17.37
C SER A 225 -2.98 21.30 16.23
N LYS A 226 -3.58 21.68 15.09
CA LYS A 226 -3.55 20.84 13.87
C LYS A 226 -2.12 20.56 13.39
N GLN A 227 -1.17 21.46 13.67
CA GLN A 227 0.25 21.26 13.34
C GLN A 227 0.86 20.18 14.22
N ASP A 228 0.60 20.21 15.52
CA ASP A 228 1.11 19.21 16.47
C ASP A 228 0.50 17.84 16.22
N TYR A 229 -0.79 17.80 15.88
CA TYR A 229 -1.46 16.58 15.44
C TYR A 229 -0.79 15.97 14.19
N LEU A 230 -0.47 16.80 13.19
CA LEU A 230 0.26 16.33 11.99
C LEU A 230 1.66 15.83 12.30
N ARG A 231 2.40 16.50 13.22
CA ARG A 231 3.72 16.03 13.68
C ARG A 231 3.61 14.67 14.36
N GLN A 232 2.60 14.47 15.20
CA GLN A 232 2.33 13.18 15.83
C GLN A 232 2.02 12.11 14.78
N LEU A 233 1.16 12.41 13.79
CA LEU A 233 0.86 11.45 12.71
C LEU A 233 2.09 11.07 11.89
N ILE A 234 3.02 12.01 11.68
CA ILE A 234 4.33 11.73 11.04
C ILE A 234 5.14 10.79 11.92
N GLN A 235 5.28 11.09 13.22
CA GLN A 235 6.05 10.28 14.15
C GLN A 235 5.49 8.86 14.25
N THR A 236 4.17 8.69 14.38
CA THR A 236 3.53 7.37 14.40
C THR A 236 3.81 6.59 13.12
N ALA A 237 3.73 7.25 11.96
CA ALA A 237 4.03 6.59 10.69
C ALA A 237 5.52 6.24 10.53
N GLU A 238 6.43 7.05 11.08
CA GLU A 238 7.87 6.74 11.12
C GLU A 238 8.16 5.53 12.04
N SER A 239 7.48 5.42 13.18
CA SER A 239 7.54 4.22 14.03
C SER A 239 7.00 2.97 13.33
N GLU A 240 5.89 3.09 12.59
CA GLU A 240 5.35 1.97 11.80
C GLU A 240 6.34 1.52 10.72
N LYS A 241 7.03 2.46 10.07
CA LYS A 241 8.09 2.13 9.11
C LYS A 241 9.23 1.36 9.77
N ALA A 242 9.68 1.79 10.96
CA ALA A 242 10.73 1.10 11.69
C ALA A 242 10.32 -0.32 12.13
N LEU A 243 9.04 -0.53 12.45
CA LEU A 243 8.51 -1.87 12.70
C LEU A 243 8.61 -2.75 11.44
N LEU A 244 8.26 -2.23 10.26
CA LEU A 244 8.42 -2.96 8.99
C LEU A 244 9.89 -3.32 8.75
N ASP A 245 10.82 -2.39 8.98
CA ASP A 245 12.28 -2.67 8.90
C ASP A 245 12.72 -3.82 9.82
N GLN A 246 12.16 -3.89 11.03
CA GLN A 246 12.46 -5.00 11.94
C GLN A 246 11.88 -6.33 11.42
N GLN A 247 10.69 -6.31 10.81
CA GLN A 247 10.09 -7.51 10.26
C GLN A 247 10.86 -8.07 9.06
N ASP A 248 11.56 -7.24 8.27
CA ASP A 248 12.45 -7.70 7.21
C ASP A 248 13.57 -8.59 7.79
N SER A 249 14.09 -8.24 8.97
CA SER A 249 15.08 -9.06 9.67
C SER A 249 14.51 -10.42 10.07
N ILE A 250 13.24 -10.46 10.49
CA ILE A 250 12.54 -11.71 10.81
C ILE A 250 12.39 -12.58 9.55
N LEU A 251 12.01 -12.00 8.41
CA LEU A 251 11.95 -12.74 7.15
C LEU A 251 13.32 -13.28 6.73
N GLY A 252 14.39 -12.51 6.94
CA GLY A 252 15.76 -12.97 6.70
C GLY A 252 16.12 -14.21 7.54
N TYR A 253 15.74 -14.23 8.82
CA TYR A 253 15.92 -15.42 9.67
C TYR A 253 15.06 -16.60 9.22
N MET A 254 13.82 -16.36 8.81
CA MET A 254 12.97 -17.42 8.24
C MET A 254 13.58 -18.02 6.97
N ALA A 255 14.11 -17.18 6.07
CA ALA A 255 14.78 -17.64 4.85
C ALA A 255 16.02 -18.48 5.17
N LYS A 256 16.79 -18.08 6.19
CA LYS A 256 17.94 -18.86 6.66
C LYS A 256 17.52 -20.23 7.18
N LEU A 257 16.44 -20.32 7.97
CA LEU A 257 15.94 -21.62 8.45
C LEU A 257 15.51 -22.52 7.29
N VAL A 258 14.76 -21.98 6.33
CA VAL A 258 14.35 -22.74 5.13
C VAL A 258 15.54 -23.22 4.32
N ALA A 259 16.61 -22.43 4.22
CA ALA A 259 17.85 -22.85 3.56
C ALA A 259 18.57 -23.98 4.31
N LEU A 260 18.57 -23.95 5.65
CA LEU A 260 19.12 -25.03 6.48
C LEU A 260 18.27 -26.30 6.36
N ASP A 261 16.95 -26.19 6.38
CA ASP A 261 16.05 -27.32 6.17
C ASP A 261 16.24 -27.94 4.78
N ALA A 262 16.49 -27.12 3.75
CA ALA A 262 16.80 -27.59 2.42
C ALA A 262 18.17 -28.31 2.32
N LEU A 263 19.16 -27.86 3.10
CA LEU A 263 20.46 -28.54 3.19
C LEU A 263 20.30 -29.90 3.89
N ALA A 264 19.59 -29.94 5.01
CA ALA A 264 19.32 -31.18 5.75
C ALA A 264 18.56 -32.19 4.86
N LEU A 265 17.55 -31.74 4.11
CA LEU A 265 16.84 -32.63 3.18
C LEU A 265 17.76 -33.16 2.07
N ALA A 266 18.69 -32.34 1.56
CA ALA A 266 19.63 -32.77 0.54
C ALA A 266 20.63 -33.82 1.08
N GLU A 267 21.03 -33.69 2.34
CA GLU A 267 21.87 -34.68 3.05
C GLU A 267 21.11 -35.99 3.26
N ASP A 268 19.87 -35.95 3.78
CA ASP A 268 19.01 -37.14 3.93
C ASP A 268 18.86 -37.93 2.62
N VAL A 269 18.59 -37.22 1.51
CA VAL A 269 18.43 -37.84 0.18
C VAL A 269 19.75 -38.44 -0.32
N GLN A 270 20.87 -37.79 -0.01
CA GLN A 270 22.19 -38.30 -0.37
C GLN A 270 22.53 -39.57 0.41
N ASP A 271 22.23 -39.61 1.70
CA ASP A 271 22.48 -40.76 2.58
C ASP A 271 21.64 -41.98 2.16
N GLU A 272 20.34 -41.78 1.89
CA GLU A 272 19.48 -42.83 1.34
C GLU A 272 20.00 -43.38 0.00
N GLN A 273 20.51 -42.51 -0.88
CA GLN A 273 21.03 -42.91 -2.19
C GLN A 273 22.36 -43.66 -2.11
N LEU A 274 23.15 -43.40 -1.07
CA LEU A 274 24.40 -44.12 -0.78
C LEU A 274 24.15 -45.40 0.02
N GLY A 275 22.92 -45.65 0.47
CA GLY A 275 22.57 -46.79 1.32
C GLY A 275 23.14 -46.68 2.73
N PHE A 276 23.39 -45.46 3.21
CA PHE A 276 23.70 -45.22 4.61
C PHE A 276 22.41 -45.37 5.43
N ASP A 277 22.23 -46.52 6.08
CA ASP A 277 21.21 -46.67 7.10
C ASP A 277 21.77 -46.14 8.43
N PRO A 278 21.20 -45.09 9.06
CA PRO A 278 21.67 -44.62 10.36
C PRO A 278 21.51 -45.66 11.48
N ASP A 279 20.73 -46.73 11.25
CA ASP A 279 20.58 -47.89 12.13
C ASP A 279 21.45 -49.09 11.71
N ASP A 280 22.26 -48.99 10.64
CA ASP A 280 23.34 -49.95 10.41
C ASP A 280 24.42 -49.68 11.47
N GLU A 281 24.38 -50.45 12.57
CA GLU A 281 25.55 -50.67 13.43
C GLU A 281 26.74 -50.87 12.50
N GLU A 282 27.79 -50.04 12.62
CA GLU A 282 29.02 -50.11 11.82
C GLU A 282 29.38 -51.59 11.58
N GLN A 283 28.97 -52.15 10.44
CA GLN A 283 29.33 -53.51 10.10
C GLN A 283 30.83 -53.44 9.91
N GLU A 284 31.57 -54.05 10.84
CA GLU A 284 33.02 -54.08 10.83
C GLU A 284 33.49 -54.27 9.40
N ASP A 285 34.15 -53.24 8.83
CA ASP A 285 34.59 -53.29 7.44
C ASP A 285 35.38 -54.60 7.25
N PRO A 286 34.90 -55.55 6.42
CA PRO A 286 35.59 -56.82 6.24
C PRO A 286 36.98 -56.61 5.60
N LEU A 287 37.23 -55.43 5.02
CA LEU A 287 38.53 -55.00 4.51
C LEU A 287 39.35 -54.19 5.54
N ALA A 288 38.83 -53.98 6.76
CA ALA A 288 39.59 -53.37 7.84
C ALA A 288 40.88 -54.15 8.06
N VAL A 289 41.99 -53.42 8.14
CA VAL A 289 43.33 -54.01 8.30
C VAL A 289 43.40 -54.91 9.53
N ALA A 290 42.65 -54.58 10.60
CA ALA A 290 42.54 -55.37 11.82
C ALA A 290 41.88 -56.75 11.60
N ASN A 291 40.89 -56.85 10.72
CA ASN A 291 40.14 -58.08 10.44
C ASN A 291 40.86 -59.03 9.49
N ASN A 292 41.92 -58.54 8.84
CA ASN A 292 42.74 -59.29 7.90
C ASN A 292 44.09 -59.72 8.50
N VAL A 293 44.35 -59.44 9.79
CA VAL A 293 45.60 -59.82 10.46
C VAL A 293 45.80 -61.34 10.48
N ASP A 294 44.72 -62.11 10.57
CA ASP A 294 44.76 -63.57 10.57
C ASP A 294 45.27 -64.18 9.25
N LEU A 295 45.15 -63.46 8.12
CA LEU A 295 45.72 -63.86 6.82
C LEU A 295 47.26 -63.87 6.82
N PHE A 296 47.90 -63.27 7.83
CA PHE A 296 49.35 -63.16 7.96
C PHE A 296 49.91 -63.93 9.16
N LEU A 297 49.06 -64.65 9.90
CA LEU A 297 49.45 -65.35 11.13
C LEU A 297 49.60 -66.89 10.98
N ASN A 298 49.59 -67.44 9.75
CA ASN A 298 50.11 -68.79 9.45
C ASN A 298 50.67 -68.93 8.02
#